data_AF-A0A0L0FC37-F1
#
_entry.id   AF-A0A0L0FC37-F1
#
_cell.length_a   1.000
_cell.length_b   1.000
_cell.length_c   1.000
_cell.angle_alpha   90.00
_cell.angle_beta   90.00
_cell.angle_gamma   90.00
#
_symmetry.space_group_name_H-M   'P 1'
#
loop_
_entity.id
_entity.type
_entity.pdbx_description
1 polymer ?
#
loop_
_entity_poly.entity_id
_entity_poly.type
_entity_poly.pdbx_seq_one_letter_code
_entity_poly.pdbx_strand_id
1 'polypeptide(L)'
;MSYRSCMPHAIAYTHPHSLSHAAKTKVLITTNVIARGIDIDQVNVVVNYDIPMNNATGRADTDTYLHRIGRTGRFGRKGLSINLCHDNQSRSLVDEIEKFFGHPIKKIPTDDPEMFESMLTL
;
A
#
# COMPACT_ATOMS: atom_id res chain seq x y z
N MET A 1 4.69 -6.32 26.17
CA MET A 1 4.03 -5.00 26.03
C MET A 1 4.03 -4.64 24.54
N SER A 2 2.92 -4.90 23.83
CA SER A 2 2.89 -4.98 22.36
C SER A 2 2.69 -3.61 21.71
N TYR A 3 3.78 -2.94 21.32
CA TYR A 3 3.76 -1.70 20.53
C TYR A 3 3.34 -1.91 19.06
N ARG A 4 3.15 -3.15 18.60
CA ARG A 4 2.74 -3.46 17.22
C ARG A 4 1.27 -3.15 16.92
N SER A 5 0.41 -3.02 17.94
CA SER A 5 -1.04 -2.84 17.71
C SER A 5 -1.44 -1.45 17.21
N CYS A 6 -0.58 -0.44 17.33
CA CYS A 6 -0.88 0.95 16.96
C CYS A 6 -0.07 1.49 15.77
N MET A 7 0.78 0.67 15.15
CA MET A 7 1.58 1.10 14.00
C MET A 7 0.67 1.21 12.75
N PRO A 8 0.70 2.32 12.00
CA PRO A 8 -0.09 2.46 10.78
C PRO A 8 0.31 1.41 9.75
N HIS A 9 -0.67 0.66 9.25
CA HIS A 9 -0.43 -0.43 8.30
C HIS A 9 -0.51 0.04 6.85
N ALA A 10 -1.10 1.24 6.60
CA ALA A 10 -1.15 1.80 5.27
C ALA A 10 -1.13 3.34 5.20
N ILE A 11 -0.60 3.88 4.11
CA ILE A 11 -0.64 5.32 3.78
C ILE A 11 -1.37 5.50 2.45
N ALA A 12 -2.32 6.42 2.40
CA ALA A 12 -3.05 6.82 1.21
C ALA A 12 -2.69 8.25 0.79
N TYR A 13 -2.42 8.45 -0.50
CA TYR A 13 -2.13 9.76 -1.10
C TYR A 13 -3.03 10.03 -2.30
N THR A 14 -3.45 11.28 -2.47
CA THR A 14 -4.20 11.79 -3.63
C THR A 14 -3.39 12.87 -4.34
N HIS A 15 -3.11 12.66 -5.62
CA HIS A 15 -2.37 13.60 -6.48
C HIS A 15 -3.25 14.82 -6.85
N PRO A 16 -2.72 16.05 -6.89
CA PRO A 16 -3.50 17.29 -6.97
C PRO A 16 -4.20 17.62 -8.30
N HIS A 17 -4.34 16.70 -9.26
CA HIS A 17 -4.85 17.04 -10.60
C HIS A 17 -6.37 16.92 -10.81
N SER A 18 -7.17 16.65 -9.76
CA SER A 18 -8.64 16.63 -9.88
C SER A 18 -9.30 17.62 -8.92
N LEU A 19 -9.89 18.66 -9.53
CA LEU A 19 -10.65 19.74 -8.91
C LEU A 19 -11.75 19.20 -7.96
N SER A 20 -11.51 19.27 -6.66
CA SER A 20 -12.60 19.41 -5.69
C SER A 20 -12.10 20.26 -4.51
N HIS A 21 -12.79 21.38 -4.29
CA HIS A 21 -12.41 22.44 -3.35
C HIS A 21 -12.66 22.06 -1.87
N ALA A 22 -12.41 20.80 -1.45
CA ALA A 22 -12.77 20.36 -0.09
C ALA A 22 -11.90 19.26 0.54
N ALA A 23 -10.74 18.88 0.00
CA ALA A 23 -9.85 17.93 0.67
C ALA A 23 -8.72 18.66 1.43
N LYS A 24 -8.94 18.98 2.71
CA LYS A 24 -7.91 19.58 3.59
C LYS A 24 -6.77 18.62 3.99
N THR A 25 -6.85 17.35 3.61
CA THR A 25 -5.87 16.31 3.98
C THR A 25 -5.28 15.68 2.72
N LYS A 26 -3.97 15.85 2.50
CA LYS A 26 -3.23 15.39 1.31
C LYS A 26 -2.56 14.03 1.49
N VAL A 27 -2.38 13.60 2.74
CA VAL A 27 -1.77 12.33 3.13
C VAL A 27 -2.61 11.76 4.27
N LEU A 28 -3.15 10.56 4.09
CA LEU A 28 -3.80 9.83 5.16
C LEU A 28 -2.95 8.64 5.56
N ILE A 29 -2.48 8.62 6.80
CA ILE A 29 -1.78 7.48 7.39
C ILE A 29 -2.80 6.76 8.28
N THR A 30 -3.14 5.51 7.97
CA THR A 30 -4.22 4.78 8.68
C THR A 30 -3.85 3.32 8.96
N THR A 31 -4.39 2.76 10.05
CA THR A 31 -4.33 1.32 10.38
C THR A 31 -5.52 0.59 9.73
N ASN A 32 -5.42 -0.74 9.58
CA ASN A 32 -6.50 -1.60 9.10
C ASN A 32 -7.86 -1.38 9.82
N VAL A 33 -7.83 -0.85 11.05
CA VAL A 33 -9.00 -0.59 11.89
C VAL A 33 -9.66 0.75 11.52
N ILE A 34 -8.88 1.81 11.36
CA ILE A 34 -9.40 3.15 11.04
C ILE A 34 -9.84 3.24 9.57
N ALA A 35 -9.19 2.49 8.66
CA ALA A 35 -9.56 2.43 7.24
C ALA A 35 -10.96 1.82 6.97
N ARG A 36 -11.54 1.08 7.93
CA ARG A 36 -12.91 0.53 7.81
C ARG A 36 -13.99 1.48 8.34
N GLY A 37 -13.63 2.41 9.22
CA GLY A 37 -14.55 3.36 9.87
C GLY A 37 -14.62 4.73 9.20
N ILE A 38 -13.66 5.06 8.34
CA ILE A 38 -13.67 6.26 7.52
C ILE A 38 -13.87 5.81 6.07
N ASP A 39 -14.98 6.23 5.47
CA ASP A 39 -15.27 6.01 4.05
C ASP A 39 -14.42 6.97 3.21
N ILE A 40 -13.13 6.66 3.06
CA ILE A 40 -12.25 7.41 2.16
C ILE A 40 -12.49 6.89 0.76
N ASP A 41 -13.19 7.72 -0.01
CA ASP A 41 -13.34 7.55 -1.45
C ASP A 41 -11.97 7.47 -2.15
N GLN A 42 -11.94 6.71 -3.24
CA GLN A 42 -10.83 6.44 -4.16
C GLN A 42 -9.48 7.15 -3.89
N VAL A 43 -8.45 6.37 -3.56
CA VAL A 43 -7.09 6.88 -3.33
C VAL A 43 -6.18 6.62 -4.54
N ASN A 44 -5.18 7.47 -4.78
CA ASN A 44 -4.27 7.29 -5.92
C ASN A 44 -3.10 6.38 -5.57
N VAL A 45 -2.61 6.45 -4.34
CA VAL A 45 -1.51 5.63 -3.85
C VAL A 45 -1.96 4.87 -2.61
N VAL A 46 -1.58 3.59 -2.52
CA VAL A 46 -1.66 2.76 -1.32
C VAL A 46 -0.23 2.39 -0.94
N VAL A 47 0.16 2.62 0.31
CA VAL A 47 1.43 2.14 0.86
C VAL A 47 1.09 1.05 1.86
N ASN A 48 1.68 -0.14 1.75
CA ASN A 48 1.59 -1.19 2.75
C ASN A 48 2.84 -1.09 3.63
N TYR A 49 2.65 -0.75 4.90
CA TYR A 49 3.75 -0.70 5.87
C TYR A 49 4.21 -2.11 6.28
N ASP A 50 3.24 -3.00 6.46
CA ASP A 50 3.45 -4.43 6.69
C ASP A 50 2.72 -5.25 5.64
N ILE A 51 3.39 -6.27 5.10
CA ILE A 51 2.81 -7.21 4.16
C ILE A 51 1.79 -8.08 4.90
N PRO A 52 0.54 -8.21 4.40
CA PRO A 52 -0.47 -9.00 5.08
C PRO A 52 -0.06 -10.47 5.10
N MET A 53 -0.09 -11.06 6.29
CA MET A 53 0.31 -12.43 6.55
C MET A 53 -0.81 -13.12 7.33
N ASN A 54 -1.07 -14.37 6.97
CA ASN A 54 -1.98 -15.21 7.72
C ASN A 54 -1.27 -15.70 9.00
N ASN A 55 -1.77 -15.30 10.16
CA ASN A 55 -1.16 -15.63 11.46
C ASN A 55 -1.13 -17.14 11.77
N ALA A 56 -2.00 -17.94 11.15
CA ALA A 56 -2.05 -19.38 11.36
C ALA A 56 -1.05 -20.15 10.50
N THR A 57 -0.73 -19.65 9.30
CA THR A 57 0.14 -20.35 8.33
C THR A 57 1.50 -19.69 8.16
N GLY A 58 1.67 -18.45 8.61
CA GLY A 58 2.87 -17.64 8.38
C GLY A 58 3.08 -17.24 6.92
N ARG A 59 2.10 -17.53 6.04
CA ARG A 59 2.17 -17.26 4.60
C ARG A 59 1.51 -15.93 4.26
N ALA A 60 1.77 -15.43 3.05
CA ALA A 60 1.12 -14.22 2.56
C ALA A 60 -0.41 -14.39 2.50
N ASP A 61 -1.13 -13.39 3.01
CA ASP A 61 -2.57 -13.29 2.87
C ASP A 61 -2.88 -12.46 1.61
N THR A 62 -2.96 -13.17 0.48
CA THR A 62 -3.14 -12.59 -0.86
C THR A 62 -4.51 -11.94 -1.05
N ASP A 63 -5.55 -12.46 -0.40
CA ASP A 63 -6.89 -11.87 -0.42
C ASP A 63 -6.89 -10.50 0.26
N THR A 64 -6.34 -10.43 1.48
CA THR A 64 -6.19 -9.16 2.19
C THR A 64 -5.32 -8.19 1.41
N TYR A 65 -4.23 -8.66 0.78
CA TYR A 65 -3.39 -7.83 -0.08
C TYR A 65 -4.18 -7.24 -1.25
N LEU A 66 -4.94 -8.06 -1.98
CA LEU A 66 -5.76 -7.63 -3.11
C LEU A 66 -6.80 -6.58 -2.68
N HIS A 67 -7.44 -6.79 -1.52
CA HIS A 67 -8.41 -5.84 -0.98
C HIS A 67 -7.80 -4.49 -0.57
N ARG A 68 -6.52 -4.47 -0.15
CA ARG A 68 -5.78 -3.24 0.16
C ARG A 68 -5.44 -2.47 -1.11
N ILE A 69 -4.82 -3.13 -2.10
CA ILE A 69 -4.42 -2.46 -3.33
C ILE A 69 -5.63 -2.10 -4.22
N GLY A 70 -6.73 -2.83 -4.11
CA GLY A 70 -7.99 -2.54 -4.81
C GLY A 70 -8.69 -1.24 -4.38
N ARG A 71 -8.14 -0.51 -3.40
CA ARG A 71 -8.57 0.85 -3.02
C ARG A 71 -8.08 1.91 -4.00
N THR A 72 -7.04 1.61 -4.78
CA THR A 72 -6.55 2.44 -5.87
C THR A 72 -6.91 1.85 -7.23
N GLY A 73 -6.67 2.59 -8.32
CA GLY A 73 -6.75 2.07 -9.69
C GLY A 73 -8.17 1.75 -10.21
N ARG A 74 -9.23 2.24 -9.55
CA ARG A 74 -10.63 1.98 -9.96
C ARG A 74 -11.04 2.86 -11.15
N PHE A 75 -11.91 2.31 -12.01
CA PHE A 75 -12.51 3.00 -13.18
C PHE A 75 -11.48 3.49 -14.22
N GLY A 76 -10.44 2.69 -14.50
CA GLY A 76 -9.44 3.02 -15.52
C GLY A 76 -8.48 4.15 -15.14
N ARG A 77 -8.56 4.66 -13.91
CA ARG A 77 -7.58 5.60 -13.36
C ARG A 77 -6.31 4.84 -12.99
N LYS A 78 -5.16 5.47 -13.19
CA LYS A 78 -3.88 4.92 -12.74
C LYS A 78 -3.83 4.89 -11.21
N GLY A 79 -3.35 3.78 -10.67
CA GLY A 79 -3.21 3.58 -9.24
C GLY A 79 -1.85 2.99 -8.91
N LEU A 80 -1.27 3.41 -7.79
CA LEU A 80 0.03 2.93 -7.34
C LEU A 80 -0.09 2.21 -6.00
N SER A 81 0.58 1.06 -5.87
CA SER A 81 0.77 0.38 -4.59
C SER A 81 2.26 0.27 -4.28
N ILE A 82 2.67 0.65 -3.07
CA ILE A 82 4.04 0.59 -2.57
C ILE A 82 4.07 -0.36 -1.39
N ASN A 83 5.07 -1.24 -1.33
CA ASN A 83 5.26 -2.20 -0.23
C ASN A 83 6.55 -1.88 0.50
N LEU A 84 6.47 -1.67 1.82
CA LEU A 84 7.65 -1.55 2.66
C LEU A 84 8.09 -2.94 3.13
N CYS A 85 9.32 -3.32 2.78
CA CYS A 85 9.93 -4.58 3.21
C CYS A 85 11.04 -4.23 4.21
N HIS A 86 10.87 -4.63 5.46
CA HIS A 86 11.81 -4.31 6.54
C HIS A 86 12.76 -5.46 6.88
N ASP A 87 12.44 -6.69 6.45
CA ASP A 87 13.20 -7.90 6.77
C ASP A 87 13.06 -8.99 5.69
N ASN A 88 13.76 -10.11 5.87
CA ASN A 88 13.71 -11.24 4.94
C ASN A 88 12.33 -11.91 4.91
N GLN A 89 11.56 -11.83 5.99
CA GLN A 89 10.22 -12.40 6.08
C GLN A 89 9.24 -11.61 5.19
N SER A 90 9.16 -10.30 5.36
CA SER A 90 8.39 -9.40 4.50
C SER A 90 8.79 -9.54 3.04
N ARG A 91 10.10 -9.70 2.74
CA ARG A 91 10.53 -9.99 1.37
C ARG A 91 9.98 -11.31 0.84
N SER A 92 10.03 -12.38 1.64
CA SER A 92 9.52 -13.70 1.26
C SER A 92 8.00 -13.67 1.02
N LEU A 93 7.26 -12.91 1.83
CA LEU A 93 5.82 -12.71 1.66
C LEU A 93 5.51 -11.95 0.35
N VAL A 94 6.31 -10.94 -0.02
CA VAL A 94 6.16 -10.27 -1.33
C VAL A 94 6.44 -11.25 -2.46
N ASP A 95 7.47 -12.09 -2.36
CA ASP A 95 7.77 -13.08 -3.39
C ASP A 95 6.63 -14.10 -3.55
N GLU A 96 5.95 -14.48 -2.46
CA GLU A 96 4.74 -15.31 -2.52
C GLU A 96 3.58 -14.62 -3.24
N ILE A 97 3.38 -13.32 -2.97
CA ILE A 97 2.37 -12.50 -3.64
C ILE A 97 2.67 -12.37 -5.14
N GLU A 98 3.92 -12.07 -5.52
CA GLU A 98 4.37 -11.99 -6.91
C GLU A 98 4.08 -13.30 -7.66
N LYS A 99 4.42 -14.45 -7.03
CA LYS A 99 4.16 -15.78 -7.59
C LYS A 99 2.67 -16.09 -7.72
N PHE A 100 1.86 -15.71 -6.73
CA PHE A 100 0.43 -15.98 -6.72
C PHE A 100 -0.30 -15.22 -7.83
N PHE A 101 0.00 -13.92 -8.01
CA PHE A 101 -0.65 -13.10 -9.02
C PHE A 101 0.03 -13.19 -10.40
N GLY A 102 1.23 -13.76 -10.50
CA GLY A 102 2.00 -13.81 -11.75
C GLY A 102 2.41 -12.44 -12.27
N HIS A 103 2.44 -11.42 -11.40
CA HIS A 103 2.78 -10.04 -11.74
C HIS A 103 4.02 -9.60 -10.96
N PRO A 104 5.10 -9.17 -11.64
CA PRO A 104 6.31 -8.75 -10.96
C PRO A 104 6.08 -7.43 -10.20
N ILE A 105 6.46 -7.43 -8.93
CA ILE A 105 6.49 -6.25 -8.05
C ILE A 105 7.88 -5.64 -8.17
N LYS A 106 7.94 -4.50 -8.85
CA LYS A 106 9.21 -3.79 -9.07
C LYS A 106 9.82 -3.34 -7.74
N LYS A 107 11.07 -3.74 -7.50
CA LYS A 107 11.87 -3.20 -6.39
C LYS A 107 12.28 -1.77 -6.71
N ILE A 108 12.04 -0.86 -5.77
CA ILE A 108 12.45 0.53 -5.89
C ILE A 108 13.69 0.75 -5.01
N PRO A 109 14.80 1.28 -5.54
CA PRO A 109 15.96 1.61 -4.73
C PRO A 109 15.64 2.81 -3.83
N THR A 110 16.14 2.77 -2.59
CA THR A 110 15.84 3.80 -1.56
C THR A 110 16.96 4.82 -1.42
N ASP A 111 18.06 4.63 -2.14
CA ASP A 111 19.28 5.45 -2.13
C ASP A 111 19.24 6.61 -3.12
N ASP A 112 18.29 6.61 -4.04
CA ASP A 112 18.15 7.63 -5.08
C ASP A 112 16.72 8.22 -5.09
N PRO A 113 16.54 9.43 -4.51
CA PRO A 113 15.26 10.13 -4.52
C PRO A 113 14.74 10.49 -5.92
N GLU A 114 15.62 10.80 -6.87
CA GLU A 114 15.22 11.20 -8.24
C GLU A 114 14.66 10.00 -9.00
N MET A 115 15.32 8.84 -8.86
CA MET A 115 14.78 7.60 -9.41
C MET A 115 13.45 7.23 -8.75
N PHE A 116 13.31 7.42 -7.44
CA PHE A 116 12.04 7.19 -6.75
C PHE A 116 10.92 8.06 -7.35
N GLU A 117 11.14 9.36 -7.53
CA GLU A 117 10.16 10.26 -8.15
C GLU A 117 9.81 9.87 -9.60
N SER A 118 10.81 9.45 -10.38
CA SER A 118 10.57 8.99 -11.76
C SER A 118 9.65 7.76 -11.81
N MET A 119 9.72 6.88 -10.82
CA MET A 119 8.89 5.66 -10.73
C MET A 119 7.49 5.95 -10.18
N LEU A 120 7.33 7.05 -9.43
CA LEU A 120 6.04 7.50 -8.90
C LEU A 120 5.20 8.31 -9.90
N THR A 121 5.82 8.78 -10.98
CA THR A 121 5.15 9.59 -12.00
C THR A 121 4.27 8.67 -12.86
N LEU A 122 2.98 8.57 -12.48
CA LEU A 122 1.96 7.76 -13.16
C LEU A 122 1.55 8.32 -14.51
#